data_AF-A0A7Y2CUY6-F1
#
_entry.id   AF-A0A7Y2CUY6-F1
#
_cell.length_a   1.000
_cell.length_b   1.000
_cell.length_c   1.000
_cell.angle_alpha   90.00
_cell.angle_beta   90.00
_cell.angle_gamma   90.00
#
_symmetry.space_group_name_H-M   'P 1'
#
loop_
_entity.id
_entity.type
_entity.pdbx_description
1 polymer ?
#
loop_
_entity_poly.entity_id
_entity_poly.type
_entity_poly.pdbx_seq_one_letter_code
_entity_poly.pdbx_strand_id
1 'polypeptide(L)'
;MTAALRHPGLSRTVLQFVVLALLAAVLAGVALFQRGPDLTLLPEMSDRPVILPDGKAILVQRHEVTLAEWNRCVAEGACHLELRARPDQDPAIIPATGLSYVDALEYIDWINGATGQSFRLPTAKEWSFMAAAVLPKEPDPIFTDPSLTWASAYLTEGLTPRTLRPQGSFSTSPEGIADLDGSVWEWTQECYAGAAEGVDRNRCPAFFVGGEHLAAMSYLVRDPARGGCAVGSPPAHLGMRLVSDAVG
;
A
#
# COMPACT_ATOMS: atom_id res chain seq x y z
N MET A 1 66.46 40.10 18.31
CA MET A 1 65.11 40.06 18.91
C MET A 1 64.28 39.07 18.11
N THR A 2 64.15 37.84 18.57
CA THR A 2 63.31 36.81 17.93
C THR A 2 62.42 36.21 19.01
N ALA A 3 61.15 36.63 19.01
CA ALA A 3 60.14 36.12 19.92
C ALA A 3 59.65 34.76 19.42
N ALA A 4 59.89 33.70 20.20
CA ALA A 4 59.34 32.39 19.94
C ALA A 4 57.83 32.38 20.26
N LEU A 5 57.01 32.22 19.24
CA LEU A 5 55.56 32.00 19.37
C LEU A 5 55.33 30.64 20.04
N ARG A 6 54.85 30.63 21.28
CA ARG A 6 54.33 29.43 21.95
C ARG A 6 52.94 29.14 21.41
N HIS A 7 52.78 28.08 20.65
CA HIS A 7 51.47 27.53 20.34
C HIS A 7 50.88 26.88 21.61
N PRO A 8 49.65 27.23 22.03
CA PRO A 8 49.01 26.59 23.16
C PRO A 8 48.61 25.18 22.76
N GLY A 9 49.33 24.17 23.27
CA GLY A 9 48.93 22.77 23.14
C GLY A 9 47.63 22.53 23.92
N LEU A 10 46.67 21.84 23.30
CA LEU A 10 45.45 21.40 23.98
C LEU A 10 45.81 20.65 25.27
N SER A 11 45.20 21.02 26.39
CA SER A 11 45.46 20.32 27.65
C SER A 11 44.97 18.87 27.56
N ARG A 12 45.64 17.97 28.29
CA ARG A 12 45.33 16.54 28.34
C ARG A 12 43.86 16.26 28.68
N THR A 13 43.27 17.14 29.49
CA THR A 13 41.85 17.10 29.88
C THR A 13 40.92 17.43 28.70
N VAL A 14 41.24 18.46 27.91
CA VAL A 14 40.46 18.81 26.70
C VAL A 14 40.53 17.69 25.68
N LEU A 15 41.70 17.07 25.51
CA LEU A 15 41.87 15.92 24.62
C LEU A 15 41.01 14.71 25.07
N GLN A 16 40.94 14.43 26.37
CA GLN A 16 40.07 13.38 26.91
C GLN A 16 38.58 13.65 26.65
N PHE A 17 38.10 14.88 26.83
CA PHE A 17 36.71 15.23 26.55
C PHE A 17 36.36 15.10 25.07
N VAL A 18 37.25 15.53 24.17
CA VAL A 18 37.06 15.37 22.72
C VAL A 18 37.01 13.89 22.32
N VAL A 19 37.91 13.06 22.85
CA VAL A 19 37.92 11.61 22.58
C VAL A 19 36.66 10.93 23.10
N LEU A 20 36.20 11.28 24.31
CA LEU A 20 34.95 10.73 24.87
C LEU A 20 33.72 11.16 24.06
N ALA A 21 33.66 12.41 23.61
CA ALA A 21 32.57 12.90 22.77
C ALA A 21 32.55 12.21 21.40
N LEU A 22 33.72 12.00 20.78
CA LEU A 22 33.85 11.26 19.54
C LEU A 22 33.45 9.78 19.71
N LEU A 23 33.87 9.13 20.79
CA LEU A 23 33.45 7.76 21.12
C LEU A 23 31.94 7.67 21.32
N ALA A 24 31.33 8.62 22.04
CA ALA A 24 29.89 8.66 22.23
C ALA A 24 29.13 8.87 20.90
N ALA A 25 29.62 9.76 20.04
CA ALA A 25 29.05 9.99 18.70
C ALA A 25 29.19 8.77 17.79
N VAL A 26 30.34 8.08 17.84
CA VAL A 26 30.57 6.83 17.09
C VAL A 26 29.67 5.72 17.62
N LEU A 27 29.55 5.55 18.94
CA LEU A 27 28.68 4.53 19.53
C LEU A 27 27.20 4.81 19.23
N ALA A 28 26.76 6.06 19.30
CA ALA A 28 25.41 6.46 18.91
C ALA A 28 25.16 6.25 17.41
N GLY A 29 26.14 6.61 16.57
CA GLY A 29 26.11 6.34 15.14
C GLY A 29 26.00 4.85 14.85
N VAL A 30 26.84 4.01 15.47
CA VAL A 30 26.79 2.56 15.31
C VAL A 30 25.46 1.98 15.80
N ALA A 31 24.92 2.43 16.93
CA ALA A 31 23.62 1.97 17.44
C ALA A 31 22.45 2.37 16.53
N LEU A 32 22.53 3.54 15.87
CA LEU A 32 21.53 3.99 14.89
C LEU A 32 21.68 3.28 13.54
N PHE A 33 22.90 2.97 13.10
CA PHE A 33 23.18 2.30 11.83
C PHE A 33 23.12 0.76 11.89
N GLN A 34 23.10 0.15 13.07
CA GLN A 34 23.04 -1.31 13.24
C GLN A 34 21.64 -1.89 13.49
N ARG A 35 20.57 -1.09 13.38
CA ARG A 35 19.23 -1.69 13.28
C ARG A 35 19.11 -2.33 11.90
N GLY A 36 19.49 -3.62 11.83
CA GLY A 36 19.23 -4.45 10.67
C GLY A 36 17.73 -4.54 10.37
N PRO A 37 17.35 -5.13 9.23
CA PRO A 37 15.96 -5.20 8.82
C PRO A 37 15.08 -5.87 9.88
N ASP A 38 13.96 -5.24 10.24
CA ASP A 38 12.98 -5.84 11.14
C ASP A 38 12.10 -6.82 10.37
N LEU A 39 12.49 -8.09 10.42
CA LEU A 39 11.78 -9.16 9.72
C LEU A 39 10.41 -9.48 10.35
N THR A 40 10.10 -8.95 11.55
CA THR A 40 8.77 -9.12 12.18
C THR A 40 7.69 -8.26 11.54
N LEU A 41 8.08 -7.35 10.64
CA LEU A 41 7.19 -6.53 9.83
C LEU A 41 6.90 -7.15 8.46
N LEU A 42 7.58 -8.25 8.09
CA LEU A 42 7.32 -8.90 6.81
C LEU A 42 5.90 -9.47 6.79
N PRO A 43 5.10 -9.12 5.78
CA PRO A 43 3.76 -9.64 5.68
C PRO A 43 3.78 -11.09 5.17
N GLU A 44 2.68 -11.81 5.37
CA GLU A 44 2.46 -13.10 4.70
C GLU A 44 2.26 -12.87 3.20
N MET A 45 3.11 -13.48 2.38
CA MET A 45 3.03 -13.42 0.92
C MET A 45 2.29 -14.65 0.36
N SER A 46 1.89 -14.56 -0.90
CA SER A 46 1.20 -15.61 -1.64
C SER A 46 2.01 -16.92 -1.66
N ASP A 47 1.31 -18.05 -1.62
CA ASP A 47 1.91 -19.39 -1.54
C ASP A 47 2.86 -19.67 -2.73
N ARG A 48 2.59 -19.05 -3.88
CA ARG A 48 3.43 -19.08 -5.08
C ARG A 48 3.43 -17.72 -5.78
N PRO A 49 4.44 -17.42 -6.63
CA PRO A 49 4.43 -16.20 -7.43
C PRO A 49 3.32 -16.21 -8.48
N VAL A 50 2.75 -15.03 -8.74
CA VAL A 50 1.90 -14.78 -9.90
C VAL A 50 2.81 -14.58 -11.12
N ILE A 51 2.63 -15.42 -12.14
CA ILE A 51 3.40 -15.34 -13.40
C ILE A 51 2.58 -14.58 -14.44
N LEU A 52 3.02 -13.37 -14.76
CA LEU A 52 2.36 -12.50 -15.74
C LEU A 52 2.60 -12.99 -17.18
N PRO A 53 1.77 -12.56 -18.16
CA PRO A 53 1.92 -12.96 -19.56
C PRO A 53 3.25 -12.58 -20.22
N ASP A 54 3.95 -11.56 -19.69
CA ASP A 54 5.27 -11.12 -20.14
C ASP A 54 6.42 -11.90 -19.47
N GLY A 55 6.10 -12.91 -18.65
CA GLY A 55 7.07 -13.74 -17.94
C GLY A 55 7.54 -13.16 -16.61
N LYS A 56 7.12 -11.94 -16.24
CA LYS A 56 7.45 -11.35 -14.94
C LYS A 56 6.73 -12.12 -13.82
N ALA A 57 7.47 -12.41 -12.75
CA ALA A 57 6.94 -13.03 -11.55
C ALA A 57 6.84 -12.01 -10.41
N ILE A 58 5.70 -11.98 -9.72
CA ILE A 58 5.51 -11.14 -8.52
C ILE A 58 5.03 -12.00 -7.36
N LEU A 59 5.47 -11.67 -6.15
CA LEU A 59 4.85 -12.12 -4.91
C LEU A 59 3.83 -11.07 -4.46
N VAL A 60 2.69 -11.53 -3.99
CA VAL A 60 1.56 -10.68 -3.59
C VAL A 60 1.27 -10.92 -2.13
N GLN A 61 1.05 -9.87 -1.33
CA GLN A 61 0.61 -10.03 0.05
C GLN A 61 -0.69 -10.83 0.09
N ARG A 62 -0.76 -11.86 0.94
CA ARG A 62 -1.87 -12.83 0.97
C ARG A 62 -3.22 -12.18 1.22
N HIS A 63 -3.27 -11.23 2.15
CA HIS A 63 -4.43 -10.43 2.51
C HIS A 63 -4.12 -8.94 2.32
N GLU A 64 -5.13 -8.08 2.32
CA GLU A 64 -4.93 -6.63 2.40
C GLU A 64 -4.16 -6.25 3.67
N VAL A 65 -3.47 -5.11 3.64
CA VAL A 65 -2.83 -4.56 4.84
C VAL A 65 -3.89 -4.40 5.93
N THR A 66 -3.64 -4.97 7.10
CA THR A 66 -4.56 -4.93 8.23
C THR A 66 -4.42 -3.63 9.03
N LEU A 67 -5.44 -3.33 9.83
CA LEU A 67 -5.42 -2.16 10.72
C LEU A 67 -4.26 -2.24 11.73
N ALA A 68 -3.95 -3.43 12.25
CA ALA A 68 -2.82 -3.63 13.15
C ALA A 68 -1.48 -3.40 12.46
N GLU A 69 -1.27 -3.92 11.25
CA GLU A 69 -0.05 -3.68 10.46
C GLU A 69 0.11 -2.19 10.15
N TRP A 70 -0.95 -1.53 9.67
CA TRP A 70 -0.98 -0.10 9.42
C TRP A 70 -0.56 0.72 10.65
N ASN A 71 -1.14 0.42 11.81
CA ASN A 71 -0.87 1.19 13.02
C ASN A 71 0.55 0.97 13.59
N ARG A 72 1.32 -0.01 13.11
CA ARG A 72 2.78 -0.09 13.42
C ARG A 72 3.54 1.08 12.76
N CYS A 73 3.19 1.41 11.51
CA CYS A 73 3.72 2.59 10.82
C CYS A 73 3.38 3.90 11.57
N VAL A 74 2.15 3.99 12.09
CA VAL A 74 1.71 5.14 12.90
C VAL A 74 2.47 5.22 14.23
N ALA A 75 2.65 4.09 14.91
CA ALA A 75 3.37 4.02 16.18
C ALA A 75 4.85 4.45 16.06
N GLU A 76 5.46 4.25 14.88
CA GLU A 76 6.80 4.72 14.56
C GLU A 76 6.85 6.16 14.02
N GLY A 77 5.69 6.81 13.88
CA GLY A 77 5.57 8.20 13.43
C GLY A 77 5.79 8.40 11.93
N ALA A 78 5.77 7.32 11.14
CA ALA A 78 5.96 7.40 9.69
C ALA A 78 4.64 7.61 8.93
N CYS A 79 3.53 7.05 9.44
CA CYS A 79 2.19 7.25 8.88
C CYS A 79 1.38 8.23 9.74
N HIS A 80 0.68 9.18 9.12
CA HIS A 80 -0.06 10.22 9.84
C HIS A 80 -1.49 9.85 10.21
N LEU A 81 -2.10 8.92 9.46
CA LEU A 81 -3.49 8.52 9.65
C LEU A 81 -3.58 7.38 10.69
N GLU A 82 -4.02 7.69 11.91
CA GLU A 82 -4.35 6.65 12.90
C GLU A 82 -5.71 6.01 12.57
N LEU A 83 -5.74 4.69 12.40
CA LEU A 83 -6.97 3.94 12.17
C LEU A 83 -7.49 3.31 13.47
N ARG A 84 -8.81 3.25 13.63
CA ARG A 84 -9.46 2.66 14.79
C ARG A 84 -10.48 1.61 14.37
N ALA A 85 -10.29 0.39 14.86
CA ALA A 85 -11.27 -0.66 14.71
C ALA A 85 -12.53 -0.32 15.49
N ARG A 86 -13.69 -0.78 14.99
CA ARG A 86 -14.93 -0.75 15.78
C ARG A 86 -14.82 -1.74 16.95
N PRO A 87 -15.63 -1.58 18.02
CA PRO A 87 -15.56 -2.46 19.19
C PRO A 87 -15.75 -3.96 18.89
N ASP A 88 -16.44 -4.29 17.80
CA ASP A 88 -16.74 -5.65 17.34
C ASP A 88 -15.73 -6.19 16.31
N GLN A 89 -14.70 -5.42 15.98
CA GLN A 89 -13.67 -5.77 15.01
C GLN A 89 -12.34 -6.08 15.69
N ASP A 90 -11.64 -7.10 15.21
CA ASP A 90 -10.27 -7.39 15.60
C ASP A 90 -9.29 -6.64 14.67
N PRO A 91 -8.48 -5.68 15.19
CA PRO A 91 -7.46 -4.96 14.43
C PRO A 91 -6.49 -5.86 13.66
N ALA A 92 -6.23 -7.08 14.16
CA ALA A 92 -5.23 -7.99 13.58
C ALA A 92 -5.69 -8.63 12.27
N ILE A 93 -6.98 -8.64 11.99
CA ILE A 93 -7.56 -9.31 10.81
C ILE A 93 -8.51 -8.41 10.03
N ILE A 94 -8.85 -7.22 10.52
CA ILE A 94 -9.66 -6.28 9.77
C ILE A 94 -8.77 -5.45 8.83
N PRO A 95 -9.11 -5.33 7.53
CA PRO A 95 -8.33 -4.52 6.61
C PRO A 95 -8.26 -3.04 7.01
N ALA A 96 -7.09 -2.43 6.81
CA ALA A 96 -6.88 -0.99 6.89
C ALA A 96 -7.58 -0.32 5.70
N THR A 97 -8.61 0.46 6.00
CA THR A 97 -9.47 1.09 4.99
C THR A 97 -9.69 2.57 5.31
N GLY A 98 -10.16 3.33 4.33
CA GLY A 98 -10.20 4.78 4.41
C GLY A 98 -8.85 5.42 4.11
N LEU A 99 -8.02 4.73 3.33
CA LEU A 99 -6.70 5.17 2.91
C LEU A 99 -6.80 5.97 1.61
N SER A 100 -6.11 7.10 1.55
CA SER A 100 -5.83 7.78 0.28
C SER A 100 -4.59 7.18 -0.38
N TYR A 101 -4.35 7.51 -1.64
CA TYR A 101 -3.14 7.07 -2.34
C TYR A 101 -1.88 7.59 -1.64
N VAL A 102 -1.92 8.83 -1.12
CA VAL A 102 -0.80 9.43 -0.38
C VAL A 102 -0.51 8.65 0.90
N ASP A 103 -1.55 8.26 1.64
CA ASP A 103 -1.38 7.46 2.85
C ASP A 103 -0.71 6.11 2.49
N ALA A 104 -1.16 5.45 1.42
CA ALA A 104 -0.57 4.17 0.99
C ALA A 104 0.93 4.29 0.65
N LEU A 105 1.37 5.43 0.12
CA LEU A 105 2.80 5.68 -0.14
C LEU A 105 3.60 5.87 1.16
N GLU A 106 3.05 6.53 2.19
CA GLU A 106 3.71 6.64 3.51
C GLU A 106 4.01 5.25 4.08
N TYR A 107 3.05 4.33 3.98
CA TYR A 107 3.21 2.95 4.45
C TYR A 107 4.26 2.18 3.64
N ILE A 108 4.28 2.35 2.32
CA ILE A 108 5.27 1.70 1.43
C ILE A 108 6.69 2.19 1.74
N ASP A 109 6.87 3.51 1.88
CA ASP A 109 8.17 4.09 2.22
C ASP A 109 8.66 3.58 3.57
N TRP A 110 7.77 3.53 4.57
CA TRP A 110 8.07 3.01 5.89
C TRP A 110 8.46 1.53 5.88
N ILE A 111 7.62 0.65 5.32
CA ILE A 111 7.85 -0.80 5.38
C ILE A 111 9.13 -1.19 4.63
N ASN A 112 9.43 -0.52 3.51
CA ASN A 112 10.68 -0.73 2.77
C ASN A 112 11.90 -0.26 3.57
N GLY A 113 11.81 0.90 4.22
CA GLY A 113 12.87 1.41 5.10
C GLY A 113 13.13 0.48 6.29
N ALA A 114 12.08 -0.06 6.90
CA ALA A 114 12.18 -0.89 8.10
C ALA A 114 12.62 -2.34 7.79
N THR A 115 12.22 -2.90 6.65
CA THR A 115 12.48 -4.31 6.28
C THR A 115 13.62 -4.50 5.28
N GLY A 116 14.08 -3.42 4.64
CA GLY A 116 15.02 -3.48 3.53
C GLY A 116 14.49 -4.19 2.28
N GLN A 117 13.17 -4.41 2.18
CA GLN A 117 12.51 -4.98 1.00
C GLN A 117 12.13 -3.90 -0.01
N SER A 118 11.64 -4.34 -1.17
CA SER A 118 11.17 -3.49 -2.27
C SER A 118 9.69 -3.73 -2.57
N PHE A 119 8.84 -3.51 -1.58
CA PHE A 119 7.39 -3.54 -1.74
C PHE A 119 6.88 -2.32 -2.50
N ARG A 120 5.78 -2.50 -3.21
CA ARG A 120 5.05 -1.46 -3.95
C ARG A 120 3.58 -1.82 -4.07
N LEU A 121 2.76 -0.87 -4.54
CA LEU A 121 1.42 -1.21 -5.04
C LEU A 121 1.52 -2.01 -6.35
N PRO A 122 0.54 -2.89 -6.64
CA PRO A 122 0.44 -3.53 -7.93
C PRO A 122 0.17 -2.48 -9.02
N THR A 123 0.58 -2.75 -10.26
CA THR A 123 0.03 -2.05 -11.42
C THR A 123 -1.44 -2.46 -11.61
N ALA A 124 -2.23 -1.64 -12.31
CA ALA A 124 -3.60 -2.03 -12.64
C ALA A 124 -3.66 -3.34 -13.44
N LYS A 125 -2.68 -3.57 -14.33
CA LYS A 125 -2.56 -4.82 -15.09
C LYS A 125 -2.22 -6.03 -14.20
N GLU A 126 -1.29 -5.88 -13.26
CA GLU A 126 -0.96 -6.92 -12.28
C GLU A 126 -2.18 -7.25 -11.42
N TRP A 127 -2.89 -6.23 -10.94
CA TRP A 127 -4.10 -6.39 -10.12
C TRP A 127 -5.20 -7.14 -10.87
N SER A 128 -5.56 -6.70 -12.08
CA SER A 128 -6.57 -7.39 -12.88
C SER A 128 -6.19 -8.83 -13.20
N PHE A 129 -4.90 -9.10 -13.41
CA PHE A 129 -4.43 -10.44 -13.72
C PHE A 129 -4.57 -11.39 -12.51
N MET A 130 -4.13 -10.96 -11.32
CA MET A 130 -4.21 -11.80 -10.11
C MET A 130 -5.66 -12.00 -9.62
N ALA A 131 -6.55 -11.03 -9.86
CA ALA A 131 -7.96 -11.10 -9.46
C ALA A 131 -8.85 -11.92 -10.42
N ALA A 132 -8.44 -12.09 -11.68
CA ALA A 132 -9.28 -12.67 -12.75
C ALA A 132 -9.84 -14.07 -12.43
N ALA A 133 -9.13 -14.88 -11.64
CA ALA A 133 -9.55 -16.24 -11.30
C ALA A 133 -10.69 -16.30 -10.27
N VAL A 134 -10.88 -15.24 -9.49
CA VAL A 134 -11.82 -15.20 -8.36
C VAL A 134 -12.91 -14.15 -8.50
N LEU A 135 -12.69 -13.12 -9.34
CA LEU A 135 -13.73 -12.14 -9.60
C LEU A 135 -14.97 -12.82 -10.20
N PRO A 136 -16.18 -12.44 -9.72
CA PRO A 136 -17.41 -12.95 -10.30
C PRO A 136 -17.45 -12.60 -11.79
N LYS A 137 -17.92 -13.54 -12.61
CA LYS A 137 -18.18 -13.25 -14.02
C LYS A 137 -19.21 -12.14 -14.11
N GLU A 138 -19.00 -11.21 -15.04
CA GLU A 138 -20.03 -10.21 -15.34
C GLU A 138 -21.35 -10.95 -15.61
N PRO A 139 -22.45 -10.56 -14.92
CA PRO A 139 -23.74 -11.17 -15.16
C PRO A 139 -24.15 -10.93 -16.62
N ASP A 140 -24.79 -11.92 -17.24
CA ASP A 140 -25.32 -11.77 -18.58
C ASP A 140 -26.23 -10.52 -18.65
N PRO A 141 -26.12 -9.70 -19.71
CA PRO A 141 -26.87 -8.48 -19.79
C PRO A 141 -28.38 -8.81 -19.81
N ILE A 142 -29.12 -8.24 -18.87
CA ILE A 142 -30.58 -8.40 -18.73
C ILE A 142 -31.29 -8.02 -20.04
N PHE A 143 -30.80 -6.97 -20.70
CA PHE A 143 -31.22 -6.56 -22.04
C PHE A 143 -30.14 -6.86 -23.07
N THR A 144 -30.51 -7.56 -24.14
CA THR A 144 -29.63 -7.89 -25.28
C THR A 144 -29.64 -6.84 -26.38
N ASP A 145 -30.54 -5.84 -26.31
CA ASP A 145 -30.55 -4.68 -27.19
C ASP A 145 -29.35 -3.77 -26.85
N PRO A 146 -28.45 -3.45 -27.80
CA PRO A 146 -27.30 -2.58 -27.57
C PRO A 146 -27.66 -1.19 -27.02
N SER A 147 -28.87 -0.68 -27.30
CA SER A 147 -29.34 0.61 -26.78
C SER A 147 -29.74 0.58 -25.31
N LEU A 148 -29.88 -0.61 -24.72
CA LEU A 148 -30.30 -0.85 -23.33
C LEU A 148 -29.24 -1.56 -22.49
N THR A 149 -28.04 -1.81 -23.03
CA THR A 149 -26.94 -2.43 -22.27
C THR A 149 -26.58 -1.63 -21.02
N TRP A 150 -26.68 -0.29 -21.08
CA TRP A 150 -26.49 0.57 -19.92
C TRP A 150 -27.50 0.31 -18.78
N ALA A 151 -28.73 -0.11 -19.11
CA ALA A 151 -29.77 -0.40 -18.13
C ALA A 151 -29.53 -1.75 -17.45
N SER A 152 -28.94 -2.72 -18.15
CA SER A 152 -28.49 -3.98 -17.55
C SER A 152 -27.46 -3.71 -16.44
N ALA A 153 -26.47 -2.86 -16.72
CA ALA A 153 -25.44 -2.48 -15.75
C ALA A 153 -26.08 -1.84 -14.49
N TYR A 154 -27.02 -0.91 -14.65
CA TYR A 154 -27.73 -0.28 -13.54
C TYR A 154 -28.53 -1.25 -12.66
N LEU A 155 -29.09 -2.31 -13.26
CA LEU A 155 -29.93 -3.28 -12.55
C LEU A 155 -29.11 -4.39 -11.87
N THR A 156 -27.88 -4.63 -12.30
CA THR A 156 -26.97 -5.61 -11.69
C THR A 156 -25.99 -4.98 -10.68
N GLU A 157 -25.97 -3.65 -10.64
CA GLU A 157 -25.07 -2.87 -9.79
C GLU A 157 -25.45 -2.93 -8.30
N GLY A 158 -24.44 -3.12 -7.44
CA GLY A 158 -24.60 -3.09 -5.97
C GLY A 158 -25.11 -4.40 -5.34
N LEU A 159 -25.05 -5.52 -6.07
CA LEU A 159 -25.38 -6.85 -5.52
C LEU A 159 -24.33 -7.36 -4.52
N THR A 160 -23.10 -6.85 -4.56
CA THR A 160 -22.01 -7.26 -3.68
C THR A 160 -22.12 -6.59 -2.31
N PRO A 161 -21.93 -7.33 -1.20
CA PRO A 161 -22.01 -6.76 0.13
C PRO A 161 -20.96 -5.65 0.37
N ARG A 162 -21.42 -4.41 0.52
CA ARG A 162 -20.58 -3.24 0.88
C ARG A 162 -20.11 -3.23 2.34
N THR A 163 -20.27 -4.33 3.08
CA THR A 163 -19.86 -4.40 4.48
C THR A 163 -18.42 -4.87 4.54
N LEU A 164 -17.56 -4.07 5.19
CA LEU A 164 -16.18 -4.48 5.45
C LEU A 164 -16.17 -5.79 6.24
N ARG A 165 -15.41 -6.78 5.76
CA ARG A 165 -15.22 -8.09 6.42
C ARG A 165 -13.78 -8.26 6.90
N PRO A 166 -13.55 -9.10 7.91
CA PRO A 166 -12.20 -9.58 8.22
C PRO A 166 -11.57 -10.30 7.03
N GLN A 167 -10.25 -10.29 6.95
CA GLN A 167 -9.49 -11.04 5.94
C GLN A 167 -9.85 -12.54 5.96
N GLY A 168 -9.76 -13.19 4.81
CA GLY A 168 -10.13 -14.58 4.58
C GLY A 168 -11.64 -14.83 4.51
N SER A 169 -12.45 -13.79 4.30
CA SER A 169 -13.92 -13.93 4.24
C SER A 169 -14.44 -14.26 2.85
N PHE A 170 -13.62 -14.09 1.82
CA PHE A 170 -14.00 -14.30 0.42
C PHE A 170 -13.10 -15.35 -0.26
N SER A 171 -13.08 -15.35 -1.59
CA SER A 171 -12.41 -16.37 -2.38
C SER A 171 -10.89 -16.28 -2.22
N THR A 172 -10.20 -17.39 -2.48
CA THR A 172 -8.73 -17.45 -2.56
C THR A 172 -8.31 -17.90 -3.95
N SER A 173 -7.40 -17.17 -4.58
CA SER A 173 -6.86 -17.48 -5.90
C SER A 173 -5.99 -18.76 -5.88
N PRO A 174 -5.71 -19.38 -7.04
CA PRO A 174 -4.79 -20.51 -7.12
C PRO A 174 -3.39 -20.24 -6.54
N GLU A 175 -2.96 -18.98 -6.61
CA GLU A 175 -1.67 -18.52 -6.08
C GLU A 175 -1.68 -18.31 -4.56
N GLY A 176 -2.85 -18.40 -3.92
CA GLY A 176 -3.02 -18.25 -2.49
C GLY A 176 -3.41 -16.83 -2.06
N ILE A 177 -3.84 -15.96 -2.98
CA ILE A 177 -4.23 -14.57 -2.65
C ILE A 177 -5.72 -14.55 -2.28
N ALA A 178 -6.05 -14.06 -1.10
CA ALA A 178 -7.43 -13.99 -0.61
C ALA A 178 -8.06 -12.62 -0.81
N ASP A 179 -9.39 -12.60 -0.86
CA ASP A 179 -10.26 -11.40 -0.77
C ASP A 179 -10.22 -10.43 -1.97
N LEU A 180 -9.71 -10.86 -3.12
CA LEU A 180 -9.73 -10.04 -4.34
C LEU A 180 -11.14 -9.76 -4.88
N ASP A 181 -12.14 -10.56 -4.50
CA ASP A 181 -13.55 -10.43 -4.87
C ASP A 181 -14.42 -9.70 -3.82
N GLY A 182 -13.78 -8.97 -2.90
CA GLY A 182 -14.44 -8.09 -1.92
C GLY A 182 -13.81 -8.21 -0.55
N SER A 183 -14.01 -7.28 0.39
CA SER A 183 -14.87 -6.09 0.36
C SER A 183 -14.11 -4.77 0.21
N VAL A 184 -12.79 -4.85 0.03
CA VAL A 184 -11.86 -3.72 -0.01
C VAL A 184 -11.57 -3.37 -1.46
N TRP A 185 -11.50 -2.08 -1.76
CA TRP A 185 -10.96 -1.60 -3.03
C TRP A 185 -9.49 -1.23 -2.83
N GLU A 186 -8.62 -1.76 -3.67
CA GLU A 186 -7.17 -1.72 -3.47
C GLU A 186 -6.51 -0.71 -4.40
N TRP A 187 -5.72 0.22 -3.85
CA TRP A 187 -4.92 1.15 -4.65
C TRP A 187 -3.92 0.44 -5.56
N THR A 188 -3.82 0.89 -6.81
CA THR A 188 -2.79 0.47 -7.76
C THR A 188 -1.88 1.66 -8.08
N GLN A 189 -0.70 1.39 -8.63
CA GLN A 189 0.25 2.44 -9.00
C GLN A 189 0.02 3.09 -10.37
N GLU A 190 -1.01 2.66 -11.10
CA GLU A 190 -1.27 3.14 -12.47
C GLU A 190 -1.98 4.50 -12.45
N CYS A 191 -1.41 5.46 -13.16
CA CYS A 191 -1.95 6.81 -13.22
C CYS A 191 -3.18 6.89 -14.15
N TYR A 192 -4.24 7.52 -13.69
CA TYR A 192 -5.37 7.92 -14.52
C TYR A 192 -5.26 9.40 -14.88
N ALA A 193 -4.93 9.67 -16.14
CA ALA A 193 -4.80 11.02 -16.70
C ALA A 193 -6.06 11.49 -17.46
N GLY A 194 -7.11 10.67 -17.53
CA GLY A 194 -8.28 10.95 -18.38
C GLY A 194 -7.90 11.09 -19.86
N ALA A 195 -8.42 12.12 -20.53
CA ALA A 195 -8.12 12.40 -21.94
C ALA A 195 -6.77 13.11 -22.17
N ALA A 196 -6.04 13.45 -21.11
CA ALA A 196 -4.73 14.07 -21.24
C ALA A 196 -3.66 13.00 -21.49
N GLU A 197 -3.11 12.97 -22.70
CA GLU A 197 -1.94 12.13 -22.97
C GLU A 197 -0.68 12.69 -22.29
N GLY A 198 0.17 11.81 -21.77
CA GLY A 198 1.52 12.18 -21.30
C GLY A 198 1.58 12.94 -19.97
N VAL A 199 0.61 12.75 -19.07
CA VAL A 199 0.71 13.31 -17.70
C VAL A 199 1.91 12.70 -16.98
N ASP A 200 2.79 13.57 -16.48
CA ASP A 200 3.87 13.18 -15.58
C ASP A 200 3.27 12.45 -14.37
N ARG A 201 3.73 11.22 -14.11
CA ARG A 201 3.29 10.40 -12.97
C ARG A 201 3.40 11.15 -11.65
N ASN A 202 4.38 12.04 -11.49
CA ASN A 202 4.56 12.87 -10.30
C ASN A 202 3.47 13.94 -10.12
N ARG A 203 2.65 14.17 -11.14
CA ARG A 203 1.54 15.13 -11.17
C ARG A 203 0.21 14.45 -11.45
N CYS A 204 0.14 13.14 -11.19
CA CYS A 204 -1.04 12.34 -11.47
C CYS A 204 -2.22 12.75 -10.56
N PRO A 205 -3.38 13.14 -11.11
CA PRO A 205 -4.51 13.60 -10.31
C PRO A 205 -5.38 12.47 -9.75
N ALA A 206 -5.25 11.26 -10.28
CA ALA A 206 -6.04 10.10 -9.90
C ALA A 206 -5.31 8.81 -10.23
N PHE A 207 -5.52 7.77 -9.45
CA PHE A 207 -4.94 6.45 -9.69
C PHE A 207 -6.05 5.42 -9.82
N PHE A 208 -5.76 4.32 -10.52
CA PHE A 208 -6.68 3.20 -10.55
C PHE A 208 -6.72 2.48 -9.20
N VAL A 209 -7.91 2.08 -8.79
CA VAL A 209 -8.18 1.14 -7.70
C VAL A 209 -8.83 -0.12 -8.31
N GLY A 210 -8.51 -1.28 -7.75
CA GLY A 210 -9.11 -2.55 -8.12
C GLY A 210 -10.14 -3.01 -7.09
N GLY A 211 -11.20 -3.66 -7.57
CA GLY A 211 -12.27 -4.25 -6.78
C GLY A 211 -13.17 -5.05 -7.71
N GLU A 212 -14.49 -4.84 -7.65
CA GLU A 212 -15.42 -5.46 -8.62
C GLU A 212 -15.05 -5.17 -10.08
N HIS A 213 -14.44 -4.01 -10.32
CA HIS A 213 -13.87 -3.58 -11.58
C HIS A 213 -12.70 -2.62 -11.29
N LEU A 214 -11.99 -2.16 -12.32
CA LEU A 214 -11.05 -1.04 -12.15
C LEU A 214 -11.82 0.28 -12.16
N ALA A 215 -11.55 1.13 -11.17
CA ALA A 215 -12.12 2.48 -11.09
C ALA A 215 -11.00 3.51 -10.93
N ALA A 216 -11.19 4.71 -11.47
CA ALA A 216 -10.24 5.81 -11.28
C ALA A 216 -10.64 6.66 -10.07
N MET A 217 -9.70 6.91 -9.18
CA MET A 217 -9.93 7.60 -7.92
C MET A 217 -8.93 8.72 -7.70
N SER A 218 -9.43 9.90 -7.33
CA SER A 218 -8.57 11.04 -6.99
C SER A 218 -7.66 10.66 -5.82
N TYR A 219 -6.37 10.98 -5.95
CA TYR A 219 -5.30 10.50 -5.06
C TYR A 219 -5.45 10.92 -3.59
N LEU A 220 -6.29 11.92 -3.29
CA LEU A 220 -6.57 12.42 -1.94
C LEU A 220 -7.83 11.83 -1.30
N VAL A 221 -8.64 11.09 -2.06
CA VAL A 221 -9.93 10.55 -1.58
C VAL A 221 -9.68 9.39 -0.64
N ARG A 222 -10.35 9.42 0.52
CA ARG A 222 -10.36 8.35 1.53
C ARG A 222 -11.71 7.63 1.59
N ASP A 223 -12.81 8.36 1.40
CA ASP A 223 -14.19 7.84 1.42
C ASP A 223 -14.95 8.32 0.17
N PRO A 224 -14.97 7.49 -0.89
CA PRO A 224 -15.63 7.81 -2.16
C PRO A 224 -17.14 7.95 -2.04
N ALA A 225 -17.75 7.19 -1.11
CA ALA A 225 -19.19 7.18 -0.93
C ALA A 225 -19.75 8.52 -0.45
N ARG A 226 -18.87 9.45 0.01
CA ARG A 226 -19.24 10.79 0.46
C ARG A 226 -18.94 11.90 -0.57
N GLY A 227 -18.43 11.60 -1.76
CA GLY A 227 -17.96 12.60 -2.73
C GLY A 227 -18.46 12.42 -4.17
N GLY A 228 -19.54 13.12 -4.55
CA GLY A 228 -19.85 13.51 -5.93
C GLY A 228 -20.38 12.42 -6.89
N CYS A 229 -20.93 12.89 -8.04
CA CYS A 229 -21.63 12.09 -9.05
C CYS A 229 -20.73 11.05 -9.75
N ALA A 230 -20.54 9.88 -9.15
CA ALA A 230 -19.97 8.73 -9.83
C ALA A 230 -21.02 8.11 -10.77
N VAL A 231 -20.59 7.71 -11.98
CA VAL A 231 -21.33 6.71 -12.75
C VAL A 231 -20.95 5.35 -12.16
N GLY A 232 -21.96 4.64 -11.70
CA GLY A 232 -21.80 3.34 -11.07
C GLY A 232 -21.63 3.34 -9.54
N SER A 233 -21.39 2.17 -8.96
CA SER A 233 -21.17 1.97 -7.52
C SER A 233 -19.80 2.53 -7.14
N PRO A 234 -19.75 3.57 -6.28
CA PRO A 234 -18.47 4.16 -5.89
C PRO A 234 -17.63 3.12 -5.13
N PRO A 235 -16.30 3.09 -5.34
CA PRO A 235 -15.40 2.22 -4.59
C PRO A 235 -15.63 2.36 -3.08
N ALA A 236 -15.78 1.22 -2.40
CA ALA A 236 -15.96 1.18 -0.95
C ALA A 236 -14.64 0.81 -0.28
N HIS A 237 -14.45 1.23 0.98
CA HIS A 237 -13.35 0.74 1.82
C HIS A 237 -11.98 0.80 1.14
N LEU A 238 -11.55 1.99 0.68
CA LEU A 238 -10.25 2.13 0.02
C LEU A 238 -9.13 1.67 0.94
N GLY A 239 -8.41 0.63 0.53
CA GLY A 239 -7.31 0.00 1.24
C GLY A 239 -6.13 -0.28 0.30
N MET A 240 -5.25 -1.19 0.69
CA MET A 240 -4.06 -1.50 -0.10
C MET A 240 -3.57 -2.93 0.12
N ARG A 241 -2.79 -3.40 -0.85
CA ARG A 241 -2.08 -4.67 -0.81
C ARG A 241 -0.69 -4.47 -1.39
N LEU A 242 0.31 -5.10 -0.76
CA LEU A 242 1.68 -5.03 -1.22
C LEU A 242 1.98 -6.09 -2.28
N VAL A 243 2.84 -5.74 -3.24
CA VAL A 243 3.51 -6.70 -4.11
C VAL A 243 5.02 -6.45 -4.11
N SER A 244 5.79 -7.48 -4.39
CA SER A 244 7.22 -7.39 -4.67
C SER A 244 7.55 -8.23 -5.90
N ASP A 245 8.60 -7.83 -6.63
CA ASP A 245 9.07 -8.64 -7.75
C ASP A 245 9.76 -9.89 -7.18
N ALA A 246 9.42 -11.07 -7.69
CA ALA A 246 10.05 -12.30 -7.25
C ALA A 246 11.50 -12.32 -7.75
N VAL A 247 12.45 -12.57 -6.84
CA VAL A 247 13.85 -12.77 -7.23
C VAL A 247 13.90 -14.11 -7.96
N GLY A 248 14.23 -14.07 -9.25
CA GLY A 248 14.38 -15.26 -10.11
C GLY A 248 15.61 -16.10 -9.77
#